data_AF-A0AA36B0M8-F1
#
_entry.id   AF-A0AA36B0M8-F1
#
_cell.length_a   1.000
_cell.length_b   1.000
_cell.length_c   1.000
_cell.angle_alpha   90.00
_cell.angle_beta   90.00
_cell.angle_gamma   90.00
#
_symmetry.space_group_name_H-M   'P 1'
#
loop_
_entity.id
_entity.type
_entity.pdbx_description
1 polymer ?
#
loop_
_entity_poly.entity_id
_entity_poly.type
_entity_poly.pdbx_seq_one_letter_code
_entity_poly.pdbx_strand_id
1 'polypeptide(L)'
;MSDEEDKGLQHQDVHPCEIATSEKLVSRTIAAVKCFKNPFNIPDDGKLCNLSSGAPVSEVAKDVLTAETVGRLAKEDFIENRPMKKDGFFDPIKRPNLKTMAHLHKSVKLSTSQSKVVEYKLQGNIAFHLLVKSQAQID
;
A
#
# COMPACT_ATOMS: atom_id res chain seq x y z
N MET A 1 62.02 1.67 -15.86
CA MET A 1 60.97 2.38 -15.11
C MET A 1 59.88 2.73 -16.10
N SER A 2 58.87 1.86 -16.17
CA SER A 2 57.65 2.10 -16.92
C SER A 2 56.58 1.31 -16.19
N ASP A 3 56.01 1.93 -15.15
CA ASP A 3 54.82 1.41 -14.48
C ASP A 3 53.66 1.64 -15.46
N GLU A 4 53.36 0.62 -16.27
CA GLU A 4 52.10 0.57 -17.00
C GLU A 4 50.99 0.40 -15.97
N GLU A 5 50.30 1.51 -15.67
CA GLU A 5 49.04 1.50 -14.93
C GLU A 5 48.04 0.63 -15.70
N ASP A 6 47.75 -0.54 -15.12
CA ASP A 6 46.63 -1.41 -15.43
C ASP A 6 45.32 -0.62 -15.26
N LYS A 7 44.95 0.16 -16.27
CA LYS A 7 43.61 0.73 -16.44
C LYS A 7 42.68 -0.37 -16.95
N GLY A 8 42.51 -1.39 -16.13
CA GLY A 8 41.36 -2.27 -16.21
C GLY A 8 40.11 -1.39 -16.28
N LEU A 9 39.30 -1.61 -17.31
CA LEU A 9 38.04 -0.93 -17.59
C LEU A 9 37.17 -0.89 -16.33
N GLN A 10 37.32 0.15 -15.50
CA GLN A 10 36.43 0.36 -14.37
C GLN A 10 35.04 0.64 -14.95
N HIS A 11 34.08 -0.20 -14.57
CA HIS A 11 32.69 -0.03 -14.97
C HIS A 11 32.24 1.38 -14.61
N GLN A 12 31.47 2.02 -15.48
CA GLN A 12 31.08 3.41 -15.31
C GLN A 12 30.43 3.66 -13.92
N ASP A 13 29.62 2.70 -13.48
CA ASP A 13 28.95 2.68 -12.17
C ASP A 13 29.87 2.66 -10.93
N VAL A 14 31.16 2.33 -11.08
CA VAL A 14 32.12 2.31 -9.96
C VAL A 14 32.85 3.64 -9.79
N HIS A 15 32.56 4.63 -10.66
CA HIS A 15 33.18 5.95 -10.55
C HIS A 15 32.65 6.69 -9.30
N PRO A 16 33.51 7.28 -8.45
CA PRO A 16 33.08 7.91 -7.20
C PRO A 16 31.97 8.97 -7.37
N CYS A 17 31.99 9.72 -8.48
CA CYS A 17 30.96 10.71 -8.80
C CYS A 17 29.59 10.08 -9.08
N GLU A 18 29.55 8.90 -9.71
CA GLU A 18 28.31 8.19 -10.03
C GLU A 18 27.74 7.50 -8.78
N ILE A 19 28.61 6.96 -7.92
CA ILE A 19 28.25 6.43 -6.61
C ILE A 19 27.60 7.54 -5.75
N ALA A 20 28.23 8.71 -5.63
CA ALA A 20 27.66 9.83 -4.88
C ALA A 20 26.29 10.29 -5.43
N THR A 21 26.11 10.23 -6.76
CA THR A 21 24.84 10.56 -7.41
C THR A 21 23.76 9.53 -7.10
N SER A 22 24.10 8.23 -7.17
CA SER A 22 23.16 7.15 -6.87
C SER A 22 22.77 7.15 -5.39
N GLU A 23 23.71 7.37 -4.46
CA GLU A 23 23.44 7.52 -3.02
C GLU A 23 22.50 8.70 -2.74
N LYS A 24 22.68 9.83 -3.43
CA LYS A 24 21.78 10.99 -3.32
C LYS A 24 20.38 10.66 -3.81
N LEU A 25 20.24 9.93 -4.91
CA LEU A 25 18.94 9.49 -5.44
C LEU A 25 18.25 8.49 -4.50
N VAL A 26 18.99 7.53 -3.94
CA VAL A 26 18.49 6.58 -2.94
C VAL A 26 18.04 7.33 -1.70
N SER A 27 18.84 8.27 -1.20
CA SER A 27 18.52 9.09 -0.02
C SER A 27 17.25 9.92 -0.24
N ARG A 28 17.10 10.54 -1.41
CA ARG A 28 15.87 11.26 -1.81
C ARG A 28 14.66 10.34 -1.86
N THR A 29 14.82 9.15 -2.42
CA THR A 29 13.75 8.15 -2.51
C THR A 29 13.31 7.70 -1.11
N ILE A 30 14.28 7.39 -0.23
CA ILE A 30 14.00 7.02 1.16
C ILE A 30 13.30 8.18 1.90
N ALA A 31 13.77 9.42 1.72
CA ALA A 31 13.14 10.59 2.32
C ALA A 31 11.70 10.76 1.84
N ALA A 32 11.45 10.67 0.53
CA ALA A 32 10.10 10.73 -0.03
C ALA A 32 9.18 9.63 0.53
N VAL A 33 9.68 8.39 0.63
CA VAL A 33 8.92 7.28 1.22
C VAL A 33 8.60 7.53 2.70
N LYS A 34 9.57 8.02 3.48
CA LYS A 34 9.39 8.33 4.91
C LYS A 34 8.49 9.54 5.15
N CYS A 35 8.41 10.47 4.20
CA CYS A 35 7.50 11.61 4.28
C CYS A 35 6.03 11.24 4.07
N PHE A 36 5.72 10.04 3.54
CA PHE A 36 4.34 9.58 3.51
C PHE A 36 3.83 9.33 4.93
N LYS A 37 2.94 10.21 5.38
CA LYS A 37 2.17 9.96 6.59
C LYS A 37 1.35 8.70 6.37
N ASN A 38 1.34 7.81 7.38
CA ASN A 38 0.44 6.67 7.38
C ASN A 38 -0.99 7.20 7.19
N PRO A 39 -1.68 6.82 6.10
CA PRO A 39 -3.00 7.35 5.79
C PRO A 39 -4.04 6.99 6.86
N PHE A 40 -3.78 5.99 7.70
CA PHE A 40 -4.67 5.58 8.79
C PHE A 40 -4.32 6.20 10.16
N ASN A 41 -3.23 6.98 10.25
CA ASN A 41 -2.80 7.64 11.48
C ASN A 41 -3.07 9.15 11.41
N ILE A 42 -4.30 9.52 11.06
CA ILE A 42 -4.75 10.91 10.92
C ILE A 42 -5.94 11.11 11.87
N PRO A 43 -6.01 12.23 12.61
CA PRO A 43 -7.12 12.48 13.54
C PRO A 43 -8.51 12.58 12.88
N ASP A 44 -8.60 12.66 11.55
CA ASP A 44 -9.83 12.82 10.78
C ASP A 44 -10.13 11.55 9.93
N ASP A 45 -10.11 10.38 10.57
CA ASP A 45 -10.35 9.05 9.97
C ASP A 45 -11.70 8.96 9.20
N GLY A 46 -12.68 9.79 9.59
CA GLY A 46 -14.00 9.84 8.95
C GLY A 46 -14.01 10.42 7.54
N LYS A 47 -12.93 11.08 7.10
CA LYS A 47 -12.85 11.73 5.77
C LYS A 47 -11.87 11.06 4.81
N LEU A 48 -11.25 9.95 5.21
CA LEU A 48 -10.35 9.21 4.33
C LEU A 48 -11.14 8.63 3.16
N CYS A 49 -10.70 8.95 1.95
CA CYS A 49 -11.24 8.43 0.71
C CYS A 49 -10.14 7.80 -0.14
N ASN A 50 -10.50 6.77 -0.89
CA ASN A 50 -9.61 6.22 -1.89
C ASN A 50 -9.47 7.22 -3.04
N LEU A 51 -8.25 7.65 -3.34
CA LEU A 51 -7.97 8.65 -4.39
C LEU A 51 -8.50 8.26 -5.78
N SER A 52 -8.52 6.96 -6.08
CA SER A 52 -8.86 6.44 -7.40
C SER A 52 -10.37 6.18 -7.60
N SER A 53 -11.11 5.91 -6.52
CA SER A 53 -12.56 5.61 -6.59
C SER A 53 -13.44 6.62 -5.84
N GLY A 54 -12.86 7.49 -5.02
CA GLY A 54 -13.58 8.38 -4.11
C GLY A 54 -14.27 7.64 -2.95
N ALA A 55 -14.15 6.31 -2.85
CA ALA A 55 -14.86 5.53 -1.85
C ALA A 55 -14.35 5.82 -0.44
N PRO A 56 -15.24 5.99 0.57
CA PRO A 56 -14.84 6.20 1.95
C PRO A 56 -14.12 4.96 2.51
N VAL A 57 -13.09 5.19 3.30
CA VAL A 57 -12.18 4.13 3.79
C VAL A 57 -12.57 3.61 5.17
N SER A 58 -13.54 4.21 5.86
CA SER A 58 -13.86 3.98 7.27
C SER A 58 -14.06 2.51 7.68
N GLU A 59 -14.75 1.70 6.87
CA GLU A 59 -14.96 0.27 7.17
C GLU A 59 -13.72 -0.57 6.86
N VAL A 60 -13.03 -0.26 5.76
CA VAL A 60 -11.85 -1.00 5.31
C VAL A 60 -10.63 -0.67 6.18
N ALA A 61 -10.51 0.56 6.68
CA ALA A 61 -9.46 1.00 7.58
C ALA A 61 -9.43 0.12 8.83
N LYS A 62 -10.58 -0.05 9.49
CA LYS A 62 -10.69 -0.87 10.70
C LYS A 62 -10.27 -2.31 10.45
N ASP A 63 -10.76 -2.91 9.38
CA ASP A 63 -10.46 -4.30 9.03
C ASP A 63 -8.98 -4.50 8.64
N VAL A 64 -8.39 -3.56 7.91
CA VAL A 64 -6.97 -3.60 7.52
C VAL A 64 -6.05 -3.43 8.73
N LEU A 65 -6.34 -2.48 9.63
CA LEU A 65 -5.54 -2.24 10.83
C LEU A 65 -5.60 -3.40 11.82
N THR A 66 -6.75 -4.06 11.92
CA THR A 66 -6.99 -5.16 12.88
C THR A 66 -6.71 -6.54 12.30
N ALA A 67 -6.48 -6.68 11.00
CA ALA A 67 -6.34 -7.96 10.32
C ALA A 67 -5.31 -8.89 10.98
N GLU A 68 -4.15 -8.35 11.39
CA GLU A 68 -3.12 -9.13 12.05
C GLU A 68 -3.60 -9.66 13.40
N THR A 69 -4.21 -8.79 14.22
CA THR A 69 -4.73 -9.17 15.54
C THR A 69 -5.84 -10.22 15.45
N VAL A 70 -6.77 -10.06 14.51
CA VAL A 70 -7.85 -11.04 14.26
C VAL A 70 -7.28 -12.38 13.82
N GLY A 71 -6.30 -12.39 12.92
CA GLY A 71 -5.64 -13.61 12.47
C GLY A 71 -4.88 -14.32 13.61
N ARG A 72 -4.22 -13.55 14.48
CA ARG A 72 -3.49 -14.07 15.64
C ARG A 72 -4.43 -14.71 16.64
N LEU A 73 -5.51 -14.02 17.02
CA LEU A 73 -6.53 -14.55 17.93
C LEU A 73 -7.19 -15.80 17.36
N ALA A 74 -7.52 -15.82 16.07
CA ALA A 74 -8.09 -17.01 15.42
C ALA A 74 -7.12 -18.22 15.44
N LYS A 75 -5.82 -17.96 15.35
CA LYS A 75 -4.78 -19.00 15.47
C LYS A 75 -4.66 -19.51 16.92
N GLU A 76 -4.65 -18.62 17.89
CA GLU A 76 -4.58 -18.96 19.32
C GLU A 76 -5.80 -19.77 19.74
N ASP A 77 -7.00 -19.30 19.38
CA ASP A 77 -8.28 -20.02 19.59
C ASP A 77 -8.26 -21.41 18.95
N PHE A 78 -7.70 -21.53 17.74
CA PHE A 78 -7.54 -22.82 17.09
C PHE A 78 -6.60 -23.76 17.86
N ILE A 79 -5.49 -23.26 18.43
CA ILE A 79 -4.57 -24.11 19.19
C ILE A 79 -5.21 -24.59 20.49
N GLU A 80 -5.94 -23.72 21.19
CA GLU A 80 -6.51 -24.02 22.50
C GLU A 80 -7.79 -24.86 22.43
N ASN A 81 -8.73 -24.49 21.55
CA ASN A 81 -10.07 -25.08 21.53
C ASN A 81 -10.20 -26.31 20.63
N ARG A 82 -9.24 -26.54 19.72
CA ARG A 82 -9.25 -27.69 18.82
C ARG A 82 -9.01 -29.04 19.51
N PRO A 83 -8.02 -29.22 20.40
CA PRO A 83 -7.84 -30.49 21.10
C PRO A 83 -8.99 -30.82 22.06
N MET A 84 -9.78 -29.82 22.47
CA MET A 84 -10.95 -29.99 23.34
C MET A 84 -12.20 -30.46 22.57
N LYS A 85 -12.25 -30.28 21.25
CA LYS A 85 -13.40 -30.68 20.41
C LYS A 85 -13.18 -32.09 19.85
N LYS A 86 -14.09 -33.01 20.14
CA LYS A 86 -14.06 -34.39 19.61
C LYS A 86 -14.39 -34.47 18.12
N ASP A 87 -15.15 -33.50 17.60
CA ASP A 87 -15.59 -33.46 16.21
C ASP A 87 -14.82 -32.42 15.39
N GLY A 88 -14.57 -32.74 14.12
CA GLY A 88 -14.01 -31.79 13.15
C GLY A 88 -12.53 -31.49 13.32
N PHE A 89 -11.72 -32.38 13.93
CA PHE A 89 -10.28 -32.14 14.21
C PHE A 89 -9.44 -31.78 12.97
N PHE A 90 -9.86 -32.20 11.78
CA PHE A 90 -9.17 -31.93 10.50
C PHE A 90 -9.79 -30.80 9.67
N ASP A 91 -10.85 -30.14 10.17
CA ASP A 91 -11.47 -29.02 9.49
C ASP A 91 -10.49 -27.84 9.29
N PRO A 92 -10.50 -27.17 8.14
CA PRO A 92 -9.67 -26.00 7.94
C PRO A 92 -10.06 -24.85 8.89
N ILE A 93 -9.08 -24.03 9.27
CA ILE A 93 -9.32 -22.77 9.99
C ILE A 93 -10.20 -21.88 9.09
N LYS A 94 -11.36 -21.46 9.60
CA LYS A 94 -12.25 -20.56 8.88
C LYS A 94 -11.53 -19.24 8.63
N ARG A 95 -11.51 -18.80 7.36
CA ARG A 95 -10.94 -17.51 7.00
C ARG A 95 -11.86 -16.39 7.53
N PRO A 96 -11.32 -15.39 8.26
CA PRO A 96 -12.12 -14.26 8.69
C PRO A 96 -12.54 -13.44 7.46
N ASN A 97 -13.82 -13.03 7.41
CA ASN A 97 -14.39 -12.24 6.33
C ASN A 97 -14.06 -10.74 6.51
N LEU A 98 -12.78 -10.39 6.44
CA LEU A 98 -12.30 -9.02 6.55
C LEU A 98 -12.39 -8.28 5.21
N LYS A 99 -12.81 -7.01 5.25
CA LYS A 99 -12.81 -6.16 4.05
C LYS A 99 -11.38 -5.71 3.76
N THR A 100 -10.92 -6.08 2.57
CA THR A 100 -9.62 -5.67 2.04
C THR A 100 -9.72 -4.36 1.24
N MET A 101 -8.57 -3.75 0.90
CA MET A 101 -8.51 -2.59 0.00
C MET A 101 -9.24 -2.82 -1.34
N ALA A 102 -9.38 -4.07 -1.79
CA ALA A 102 -10.18 -4.44 -2.97
C ALA A 102 -11.64 -3.96 -2.87
N HIS A 103 -12.19 -3.88 -1.66
CA HIS A 103 -13.56 -3.43 -1.42
C HIS A 103 -13.77 -1.94 -1.69
N LEU A 104 -12.68 -1.16 -1.78
CA LEU A 104 -12.72 0.27 -2.13
C LEU A 104 -12.78 0.50 -3.64
N HIS A 105 -12.57 -0.54 -4.46
CA HIS A 105 -12.67 -0.44 -5.92
C HIS A 105 -14.11 -0.50 -6.45
N LYS A 106 -15.12 -0.46 -5.55
CA LYS A 106 -16.53 -0.50 -5.95
C LYS A 106 -16.85 0.74 -6.78
N SER A 107 -17.44 0.51 -7.95
CA SER A 107 -17.97 1.57 -8.76
C SER A 107 -19.17 2.21 -8.06
N VAL A 108 -19.06 3.50 -7.76
CA VAL A 108 -20.19 4.27 -7.25
C VAL A 108 -21.16 4.46 -8.41
N LYS A 109 -22.30 3.78 -8.34
CA LYS A 109 -23.41 3.96 -9.28
C LYS A 109 -24.13 5.25 -8.90
N LEU A 110 -23.84 6.36 -9.58
CA LEU A 110 -24.63 7.58 -9.42
C LEU A 110 -25.91 7.44 -10.25
N SER A 111 -27.06 7.43 -9.56
CA SER A 111 -28.36 7.60 -10.17
C SER A 111 -28.51 9.07 -10.56
N THR A 112 -28.50 9.36 -11.85
CA THR A 112 -28.85 10.69 -12.36
C THR A 112 -30.37 10.84 -12.43
N SER A 113 -30.88 12.08 -12.40
CA SER A 113 -32.31 12.40 -12.57
C SER A 113 -32.94 11.84 -13.86
N GLN A 114 -32.11 11.41 -14.82
CA GLN A 114 -32.50 10.76 -16.07
C GLN A 114 -32.35 9.23 -16.06
N SER A 115 -32.37 8.59 -14.88
CA SER A 115 -32.26 7.12 -14.69
C SER A 115 -31.04 6.47 -15.36
N LYS A 116 -30.02 7.26 -15.72
CA LYS A 116 -28.77 6.77 -16.30
C LYS A 116 -27.79 6.50 -15.15
N VAL A 117 -27.41 5.23 -14.99
CA VAL A 117 -26.37 4.82 -14.06
C VAL A 117 -25.02 5.15 -14.68
N VAL A 118 -24.33 6.16 -14.15
CA VAL A 118 -22.96 6.46 -14.56
C VAL A 118 -22.03 5.64 -13.67
N GLU A 119 -21.25 4.75 -14.30
CA GLU A 119 -20.23 3.97 -13.63
C GLU A 119 -18.88 4.68 -13.76
N TYR A 120 -18.35 5.20 -12.66
CA TYR A 120 -16.99 5.75 -12.65
C TYR A 120 -15.98 4.61 -12.75
N LYS A 121 -15.26 4.57 -13.87
CA LYS A 121 -14.11 3.67 -14.04
C LYS A 121 -12.92 4.24 -13.27
N LEU A 122 -12.26 3.36 -12.53
CA LEU A 122 -11.00 3.62 -11.84
C LEU A 122 -9.94 4.14 -12.81
N GLN A 123 -9.38 5.32 -12.57
CA GLN A 123 -8.25 5.86 -13.35
C GLN A 123 -7.05 6.10 -12.42
N GLY A 124 -6.46 5.00 -11.93
CA GLY A 124 -5.34 5.03 -10.98
C GLY A 124 -4.10 5.76 -11.54
N ASN A 125 -3.88 5.68 -12.85
CA ASN A 125 -2.86 6.42 -13.58
C ASN A 125 -3.06 7.95 -13.49
N ILE A 126 -4.28 8.45 -13.60
CA ILE A 126 -4.55 9.89 -13.45
C ILE A 126 -4.41 10.32 -12.00
N ALA A 127 -4.96 9.54 -11.06
CA ALA A 127 -4.82 9.77 -9.63
C ALA A 127 -3.35 9.86 -9.19
N PHE A 128 -2.52 8.91 -9.65
CA PHE A 128 -1.08 8.92 -9.40
C PHE A 128 -0.39 10.14 -10.01
N HIS A 129 -0.72 10.50 -11.25
CA HIS A 129 -0.15 11.67 -11.90
C HIS A 129 -0.51 12.98 -11.17
N LEU A 130 -1.75 13.08 -10.66
CA LEU A 130 -2.20 14.21 -9.85
C LEU A 130 -1.43 14.29 -8.53
N LEU A 131 -1.22 13.16 -7.87
CA LEU A 131 -0.45 13.06 -6.63
C LEU A 131 1.01 13.46 -6.83
N VAL A 132 1.66 12.98 -7.89
CA VAL A 132 3.05 13.35 -8.20
C VAL A 132 3.15 14.85 -8.48
N LYS A 133 2.21 15.42 -9.26
CA LYS A 133 2.18 16.85 -9.54
C LYS A 133 1.93 17.72 -8.32
N SER A 134 1.08 17.30 -7.37
CA SER A 134 0.81 18.09 -6.17
C SER A 134 2.01 18.16 -5.23
N GLN A 135 2.91 17.17 -5.27
CA GLN A 135 4.16 17.19 -4.50
C GLN A 135 5.26 17.99 -5.20
N ALA A 136 5.22 18.10 -6.54
CA ALA A 136 6.20 18.86 -7.32
C ALA A 136 6.01 20.38 -7.27
N GLN A 137 4.90 20.88 -6.70
CA GLN A 137 4.63 22.31 -6.52
C GLN A 137 5.09 22.86 -5.15
N ILE A 138 5.75 22.04 -4.33
CA ILE A 138 6.23 22.43 -2.99
C ILE A 138 7.68 23.00 -3.03
N ASP A 139 8.27 23.15 -4.22
CA ASP A 139 9.54 23.86 -4.42
C ASP A 139 9.34 25.31 -4.89
#